data_AF-A0A0G1KUU0-F1
#
_entry.id   AF-A0A0G1KUU0-F1
#
_cell.length_a   1.000
_cell.length_b   1.000
_cell.length_c   1.000
_cell.angle_alpha   90.00
_cell.angle_beta   90.00
_cell.angle_gamma   90.00
#
_symmetry.space_group_name_H-M   'P 1'
#
loop_
_entity.id
_entity.type
_entity.pdbx_description
1 polymer ?
#
loop_
_entity_poly.entity_id
_entity_poly.type
_entity_poly.pdbx_seq_one_letter_code
_entity_poly.pdbx_strand_id
1 'polypeptide(L)'
;MFFKGIAKYGVHRILLKQPKGGKSHKEAGGEFLQLTLNTEEAEMASFFEMLRKRWDQELFVCVGLDSDIAEIPECVSGDSAKKRIVSFNRDIIASTADKACAYKPNFSFYEALGADGMDALYETIEAVRILAPGVPVILDAKRADIGNTNKPSATFAFDLLGADAITVHPYLGAEAMSPFLGREDNGTIVLCRTSNMGGGEFQDRLVYVEWNELGDLVSEDISTLAKVCG
;
A
#
# COMPACT_ATOMS: atom_id res chain seq x y z
N MET A 1 14.25 -5.68 3.75
CA MET A 1 15.27 -5.30 2.75
C MET A 1 14.73 -4.39 1.63
N PHE A 2 13.44 -4.02 1.66
CA PHE A 2 12.75 -3.10 0.73
C PHE A 2 13.37 -1.68 0.71
N PHE A 3 13.96 -1.22 1.82
CA PHE A 3 14.54 0.12 1.94
C PHE A 3 16.05 0.24 1.66
N LYS A 4 16.80 -0.88 1.50
CA LYS A 4 18.23 -0.80 1.12
C LYS A 4 18.44 -0.33 -0.33
N GLY A 5 17.39 -0.37 -1.17
CA GLY A 5 17.43 0.18 -2.53
C GLY A 5 17.20 1.69 -2.61
N ILE A 6 16.44 2.27 -1.67
CA ILE A 6 16.09 3.69 -1.66
C ILE A 6 17.31 4.58 -1.33
N ALA A 7 18.29 4.06 -0.59
CA ALA A 7 19.49 4.81 -0.22
C ALA A 7 20.62 4.75 -1.26
N LYS A 8 20.56 3.88 -2.28
CA LYS A 8 21.69 3.63 -3.19
C LYS A 8 21.61 4.37 -4.54
N TYR A 9 20.41 4.81 -4.93
CA TYR A 9 20.20 5.56 -6.16
C TYR A 9 19.56 6.90 -5.80
N GLY A 10 20.30 7.97 -6.10
CA GLY A 10 20.00 9.33 -5.68
C GLY A 10 18.58 9.77 -6.01
N VAL A 11 18.02 10.49 -5.04
CA VAL A 11 16.77 11.24 -5.11
C VAL A 11 16.60 11.93 -6.47
N HIS A 12 15.74 11.40 -7.33
CA HIS A 12 15.14 12.17 -8.40
C HIS A 12 13.61 12.00 -8.37
N ARG A 13 12.97 13.09 -7.96
CA ARG A 13 11.57 13.48 -8.18
C ARG A 13 10.50 12.39 -8.14
N ILE A 14 9.92 12.20 -6.95
CA ILE A 14 8.47 11.94 -6.87
C ILE A 14 7.77 13.22 -7.36
N LEU A 15 7.09 13.16 -8.51
CA LEU A 15 6.29 14.26 -9.04
C LEU A 15 5.03 14.43 -8.18
N LEU A 16 5.12 15.35 -7.22
CA LEU A 16 4.00 15.82 -6.40
C LEU A 16 3.08 16.70 -7.26
N LYS A 17 1.83 16.29 -7.45
CA LYS A 17 0.76 17.15 -7.97
C LYS A 17 -0.29 17.32 -6.88
N GLN A 18 -0.33 18.50 -6.27
CA GLN A 18 -1.37 18.92 -5.33
C GLN A 18 -2.57 19.48 -6.11
N PRO A 19 -3.83 19.15 -5.78
CA PRO A 19 -4.99 19.84 -6.33
C PRO A 19 -5.13 21.25 -5.74
N LYS A 20 -5.48 22.22 -6.60
CA LYS A 20 -5.78 23.60 -6.20
C LYS A 20 -7.20 23.68 -5.61
N GLY A 21 -7.32 24.31 -4.45
CA GLY A 21 -8.56 24.44 -3.69
C GLY A 21 -9.76 25.00 -4.47
N GLY A 22 -10.91 24.37 -4.24
CA GLY A 22 -12.24 24.78 -4.72
C GLY A 22 -13.03 25.47 -3.61
N LYS A 23 -13.81 26.49 -3.99
CA LYS A 23 -14.42 27.51 -3.14
C LYS A 23 -15.69 27.03 -2.41
N SER A 24 -15.89 27.60 -1.21
CA SER A 24 -17.08 27.50 -0.38
C SER A 24 -18.34 28.08 -1.03
N HIS A 25 -19.48 27.39 -0.89
CA HIS A 25 -20.81 27.97 -1.02
C HIS A 25 -21.53 27.98 0.33
N LYS A 26 -22.05 29.15 0.71
CA LYS A 26 -23.00 29.36 1.82
C LYS A 26 -24.42 29.18 1.31
N GLU A 27 -25.30 28.63 2.14
CA GLU A 27 -26.68 29.12 2.31
C GLU A 27 -27.35 28.54 3.56
N ALA A 28 -28.49 29.14 3.93
CA ALA A 28 -28.95 29.38 5.28
C ALA A 28 -30.06 28.44 5.78
N GLY A 29 -30.16 28.31 7.11
CA GLY A 29 -31.40 28.50 7.87
C GLY A 29 -32.28 27.28 8.14
N GLY A 30 -32.28 26.82 9.39
CA GLY A 30 -33.34 25.97 9.96
C GLY A 30 -32.94 25.37 11.30
N GLU A 31 -33.38 25.98 12.40
CA GLU A 31 -33.23 25.42 13.75
C GLU A 31 -34.08 24.15 13.88
N PHE A 32 -33.40 23.02 14.04
CA PHE A 32 -33.94 21.83 14.66
C PHE A 32 -32.89 21.34 15.66
N LEU A 33 -33.27 21.25 16.94
CA LEU A 33 -32.44 20.67 18.00
C LEU A 33 -32.17 19.20 17.66
N GLN A 34 -31.03 18.95 17.02
CA GLN A 34 -30.46 17.62 16.82
C GLN A 34 -29.13 17.62 17.54
N LEU A 35 -29.01 16.73 18.53
CA LEU A 35 -27.82 16.54 19.34
C LEU A 35 -26.58 16.56 18.46
N THR A 36 -25.73 17.57 18.65
CA THR A 36 -24.41 17.64 18.03
C THR A 36 -23.58 16.50 18.59
N LEU A 37 -23.65 15.34 17.93
CA LEU A 37 -22.52 14.43 17.92
C LEU A 37 -21.38 15.24 17.30
N ASN A 38 -20.47 15.73 18.14
CA ASN A 38 -19.12 16.09 17.70
C ASN A 38 -18.45 14.79 17.25
N THR A 39 -18.87 14.26 16.12
CA THR A 39 -17.95 13.53 15.26
C THR A 39 -17.12 14.62 14.61
N GLU A 40 -16.06 15.04 15.28
CA GLU A 40 -14.85 15.34 14.52
C GLU A 40 -14.62 14.05 13.72
N GLU A 41 -15.01 14.05 12.44
CA GLU A 41 -14.44 13.10 11.49
C GLU A 41 -12.95 13.31 11.65
N ALA A 42 -12.31 12.45 12.42
CA ALA A 42 -10.88 12.48 12.60
C ALA A 42 -10.31 12.35 11.19
N GLU A 43 -9.84 13.46 10.65
CA GLU A 43 -9.30 13.53 9.30
C GLU A 43 -8.20 12.47 9.23
N MET A 44 -8.49 11.37 8.54
CA MET A 44 -7.58 10.25 8.49
C MET A 44 -6.36 10.70 7.69
N ALA A 45 -5.20 10.70 8.34
CA ALA A 45 -3.95 11.05 7.68
C ALA A 45 -3.71 10.15 6.47
N SER A 46 -3.30 10.74 5.36
CA SER A 46 -2.95 10.00 4.14
C SER A 46 -1.76 9.06 4.40
N PHE A 47 -1.64 8.02 3.57
CA PHE A 47 -0.50 7.08 3.62
C PHE A 47 0.86 7.81 3.67
N PHE A 48 1.02 8.85 2.84
CA PHE A 48 2.28 9.59 2.74
C PHE A 48 2.55 10.45 3.97
N GLU A 49 1.52 10.97 4.65
CA GLU A 49 1.68 11.69 5.91
C GLU A 49 2.06 10.75 7.04
N MET A 50 1.39 9.60 7.16
CA MET A 50 1.75 8.56 8.13
C MET A 50 3.20 8.10 7.93
N LEU A 51 3.59 7.82 6.68
CA LEU A 51 4.93 7.37 6.36
C LEU A 51 5.99 8.44 6.65
N ARG A 52 5.76 9.70 6.25
CA ARG A 52 6.68 10.82 6.55
C ARG A 52 6.85 11.02 8.06
N LYS A 53 5.76 10.98 8.82
CA LYS A 53 5.81 11.10 10.27
C LYS A 53 6.70 10.04 10.91
N ARG A 54 6.63 8.78 10.43
CA ARG A 54 7.50 7.70 10.90
C ARG A 54 8.95 7.86 10.44
N TRP A 55 9.16 8.32 9.21
CA TRP A 55 10.49 8.59 8.67
C TRP A 55 11.22 9.70 9.44
N ASP A 56 10.52 10.79 9.79
CA ASP A 56 11.07 11.92 10.56
C ASP A 56 11.44 11.52 12.00
N GLN A 57 10.90 10.41 12.49
CA GLN A 57 11.29 9.77 13.76
C GLN A 57 12.47 8.79 13.60
N GLU A 58 13.12 8.77 12.43
CA GLU A 58 14.21 7.86 12.07
C GLU A 58 13.82 6.37 12.09
N LEU A 59 12.53 6.08 11.88
CA LEU A 59 12.03 4.71 11.72
C LEU A 59 12.03 4.33 10.24
N PHE A 60 12.79 3.28 9.90
CA PHE A 60 12.99 2.85 8.51
C PHE A 60 12.58 1.40 8.25
N VAL A 61 12.13 0.68 9.28
CA VAL A 61 11.82 -0.74 9.18
C VAL A 61 10.39 -0.93 8.71
N CYS A 62 10.21 -1.63 7.60
CA CYS A 62 8.91 -2.19 7.23
C CYS A 62 8.87 -3.66 7.67
N VAL A 63 7.96 -3.96 8.59
CA VAL A 63 7.79 -5.29 9.19
C VAL A 63 6.85 -6.11 8.32
N GLY A 64 7.33 -7.26 7.82
CA GLY A 64 6.50 -8.20 7.08
C GLY A 64 5.60 -8.99 8.02
N LEU A 65 4.34 -9.17 7.63
CA LEU A 65 3.37 -10.01 8.35
C LEU A 65 3.02 -11.19 7.45
N ASP A 66 4.05 -11.94 7.08
CA ASP A 66 4.05 -12.98 6.04
C ASP A 66 3.96 -14.36 6.72
N SER A 67 2.89 -14.58 7.48
CA SER A 67 2.79 -15.68 8.45
C SER A 67 2.43 -17.01 7.80
N ASP A 68 3.44 -17.86 7.62
CA ASP A 68 3.27 -19.27 7.28
C ASP A 68 2.86 -20.07 8.51
N ILE A 69 1.66 -20.66 8.48
CA ILE A 69 1.11 -21.44 9.59
C ILE A 69 2.02 -22.60 10.05
N ALA A 70 2.81 -23.17 9.12
CA ALA A 70 3.74 -24.25 9.40
C ALA A 70 4.98 -23.79 10.20
N GLU A 71 5.35 -22.52 10.08
CA GLU A 71 6.52 -21.93 10.74
C GLU A 71 6.16 -21.21 12.05
N ILE A 72 4.85 -21.03 12.33
CA ILE A 72 4.40 -20.43 13.60
C ILE A 72 4.71 -21.40 14.76
N PRO A 73 5.43 -20.97 15.82
CA PRO A 73 5.76 -21.82 16.95
C PRO A 73 4.54 -22.43 17.66
N GLU A 74 4.70 -23.66 18.17
CA GLU A 74 3.63 -24.38 18.88
C GLU A 74 3.14 -23.64 20.14
N CYS A 75 3.98 -22.80 20.76
CA CYS A 75 3.61 -22.02 21.94
C CYS A 75 2.60 -20.91 21.65
N VAL A 76 2.37 -20.55 20.38
CA VAL A 76 1.38 -19.54 20.00
C VAL A 76 -0.02 -20.14 20.10
N SER A 77 -0.84 -19.53 20.95
CA SER A 77 -2.21 -19.97 21.20
C SER A 77 -3.13 -19.83 19.97
N GLY A 78 -4.07 -20.76 19.82
CA GLY A 78 -5.14 -20.70 18.83
C GLY A 78 -5.65 -22.10 18.48
N ASP A 79 -6.97 -22.27 18.43
CA ASP A 79 -7.64 -23.53 18.07
C ASP A 79 -7.89 -23.67 16.55
N SER A 80 -7.50 -22.67 15.77
CA SER A 80 -7.60 -22.65 14.31
C SER A 80 -6.41 -21.93 13.67
N ALA A 81 -6.20 -22.16 12.37
CA ALA A 81 -5.16 -21.48 11.60
C ALA A 81 -5.31 -19.95 11.68
N LYS A 82 -6.55 -19.45 11.51
CA LYS A 82 -6.91 -18.05 11.69
C LYS A 82 -6.43 -17.50 13.04
N LYS A 83 -6.86 -18.11 14.15
CA LYS A 83 -6.54 -17.59 15.50
C LYS A 83 -5.03 -17.61 15.78
N ARG A 84 -4.32 -18.65 15.33
CA ARG A 84 -2.86 -18.74 15.49
C ARG A 84 -2.15 -17.64 14.71
N ILE A 85 -2.53 -17.39 13.45
CA ILE A 85 -1.95 -16.32 12.62
C ILE A 85 -2.20 -14.95 13.25
N VAL A 86 -3.45 -14.68 13.65
CA VAL A 86 -3.80 -13.39 14.27
C VAL A 86 -3.05 -13.20 15.58
N SER A 87 -2.97 -14.22 16.44
CA SER A 87 -2.20 -14.15 17.70
C SER A 87 -0.73 -13.86 17.43
N PHE A 88 -0.11 -14.61 16.51
CA PHE A 88 1.30 -14.43 16.16
C PHE A 88 1.58 -13.03 15.61
N ASN A 89 0.75 -12.56 14.68
CA ASN A 89 0.88 -11.22 14.10
C ASN A 89 0.70 -10.13 15.17
N ARG A 90 -0.27 -10.27 16.07
CA ARG A 90 -0.49 -9.32 17.17
C ARG A 90 0.73 -9.20 18.07
N ASP A 91 1.38 -10.31 18.40
CA ASP A 91 2.59 -10.30 19.23
C ASP A 91 3.76 -9.59 18.52
N ILE A 92 3.92 -9.81 17.21
CA ILE A 92 4.89 -9.08 16.37
C ILE A 92 4.58 -7.58 16.39
N ILE A 93 3.34 -7.20 16.11
CA ILE A 93 2.91 -5.80 16.02
C ILE A 93 3.14 -5.10 17.37
N ALA A 94 2.67 -5.69 18.47
CA ALA A 94 2.83 -5.13 19.81
C ALA A 94 4.30 -4.92 20.18
N SER A 95 5.18 -5.84 19.77
CA SER A 95 6.62 -5.78 20.08
C SER A 95 7.42 -4.84 19.18
N THR A 96 6.84 -4.42 18.04
CA THR A 96 7.55 -3.65 17.00
C THR A 96 6.90 -2.31 16.65
N ALA A 97 5.77 -1.94 17.28
CA ALA A 97 5.04 -0.70 17.01
C ALA A 97 5.86 0.59 17.17
N ASP A 98 6.84 0.59 18.07
CA ASP A 98 7.76 1.70 18.34
C ASP A 98 8.95 1.75 17.35
N LYS A 99 9.14 0.69 16.56
CA LYS A 99 10.28 0.52 15.63
C LYS A 99 9.84 0.51 14.16
N ALA A 100 8.56 0.23 13.91
CA ALA A 100 8.02 0.07 12.57
C ALA A 100 7.72 1.41 11.91
N CYS A 101 8.24 1.57 10.69
CA CYS A 101 7.85 2.60 9.75
C CYS A 101 6.55 2.25 9.03
N ALA A 102 6.35 0.95 8.76
CA ALA A 102 5.16 0.41 8.12
C ALA A 102 5.00 -1.09 8.45
N TYR A 103 3.79 -1.61 8.39
CA TYR A 103 3.53 -3.05 8.36
C TYR A 103 3.14 -3.48 6.95
N LYS A 104 3.56 -4.67 6.53
CA LYS A 104 3.32 -5.16 5.17
C LYS A 104 2.91 -6.63 5.15
N PRO A 105 1.61 -6.95 5.33
CA PRO A 105 1.12 -8.30 5.08
C PRO A 105 1.23 -8.64 3.59
N ASN A 106 1.84 -9.78 3.28
CA ASN A 106 1.85 -10.35 1.95
C ASN A 106 0.59 -11.20 1.72
N PHE A 107 -0.23 -10.79 0.75
CA PHE A 107 -1.55 -11.35 0.48
C PHE A 107 -1.53 -12.86 0.25
N SER A 108 -0.50 -13.39 -0.41
CA SER A 108 -0.46 -14.81 -0.81
C SER A 108 -0.41 -15.78 0.38
N PHE A 109 0.18 -15.39 1.52
CA PHE A 109 0.20 -16.24 2.73
C PHE A 109 -1.19 -16.42 3.33
N TYR A 110 -2.02 -15.39 3.25
CA TYR A 110 -3.40 -15.42 3.72
C TYR A 110 -4.30 -16.12 2.68
N GLU A 111 -4.14 -15.80 1.40
CA GLU A 111 -4.91 -16.41 0.31
C GLU A 111 -4.80 -17.94 0.28
N ALA A 112 -3.61 -18.47 0.58
CA ALA A 112 -3.35 -19.92 0.64
C ALA A 112 -4.24 -20.68 1.65
N LEU A 113 -4.85 -19.97 2.61
CA LEU A 113 -5.71 -20.54 3.65
C LEU A 113 -7.21 -20.32 3.38
N GLY A 114 -7.57 -19.79 2.22
CA GLY A 114 -8.97 -19.55 1.85
C GLY A 114 -9.67 -18.57 2.79
N ALA A 115 -10.92 -18.85 3.13
CA ALA A 115 -11.76 -17.95 3.94
C ALA A 115 -11.13 -17.62 5.30
N ASP A 116 -10.56 -18.61 5.99
CA ASP A 116 -9.90 -18.42 7.28
C ASP A 116 -8.71 -17.45 7.19
N GLY A 117 -7.96 -17.52 6.09
CA GLY A 117 -6.85 -16.61 5.83
C GLY A 117 -7.30 -15.19 5.51
N MET A 118 -8.38 -15.04 4.73
CA MET A 118 -8.96 -13.73 4.44
C MET A 118 -9.46 -13.03 5.70
N ASP A 119 -10.13 -13.78 6.56
CA ASP A 119 -10.53 -13.33 7.90
C ASP A 119 -9.32 -12.95 8.77
N ALA A 120 -8.27 -13.77 8.76
CA ALA A 120 -7.04 -13.48 9.49
C ALA A 120 -6.33 -12.22 8.98
N LEU A 121 -6.38 -11.96 7.67
CA LEU A 121 -5.83 -10.75 7.07
C LEU A 121 -6.59 -9.51 7.56
N TYR A 122 -7.93 -9.56 7.57
CA TYR A 122 -8.76 -8.48 8.08
C TYR A 122 -8.43 -8.16 9.55
N GLU A 123 -8.45 -9.17 10.42
CA GLU A 123 -8.13 -9.00 11.85
C GLU A 123 -6.67 -8.57 12.09
N THR A 124 -5.74 -8.96 11.22
CA THR A 124 -4.34 -8.52 11.28
C THR A 124 -4.19 -7.03 10.98
N ILE A 125 -4.88 -6.53 9.94
CA ILE A 125 -4.85 -5.11 9.58
C ILE A 125 -5.53 -4.27 10.67
N GLU A 126 -6.64 -4.75 11.21
CA GLU A 126 -7.31 -4.13 12.37
C GLU A 126 -6.38 -4.09 13.60
N ALA A 127 -5.64 -5.17 13.86
CA ALA A 127 -4.67 -5.20 14.95
C ALA A 127 -3.56 -4.15 14.79
N VAL A 128 -3.07 -3.89 13.57
CA VAL A 128 -2.10 -2.80 13.33
C VAL A 128 -2.71 -1.46 13.72
N ARG A 129 -3.95 -1.18 13.31
CA ARG A 129 -4.63 0.09 13.62
C ARG A 129 -4.77 0.32 15.12
N ILE A 130 -5.06 -0.74 15.88
CA ILE A 130 -5.26 -0.68 17.33
C ILE A 130 -3.92 -0.60 18.09
N LEU A 131 -2.96 -1.47 17.75
CA LEU A 131 -1.73 -1.65 18.52
C LEU A 131 -0.59 -0.72 18.08
N ALA A 132 -0.65 -0.21 16.84
CA ALA A 132 0.35 0.66 16.25
C ALA A 132 -0.30 1.86 15.54
N PRO A 133 -1.11 2.67 16.25
CA PRO A 133 -1.85 3.76 15.65
C PRO A 133 -0.92 4.73 14.92
N GLY A 134 -1.28 5.10 13.68
CA GLY A 134 -0.47 5.96 12.83
C GLY A 134 0.75 5.28 12.20
N VAL A 135 0.90 3.95 12.28
CA VAL A 135 1.80 3.18 11.38
C VAL A 135 0.99 2.76 10.15
N PRO A 136 1.43 3.09 8.92
CA PRO A 136 0.72 2.69 7.72
C PRO A 136 0.84 1.18 7.45
N VAL A 137 -0.21 0.62 6.84
CA VAL A 137 -0.30 -0.75 6.35
C VAL A 137 -0.17 -0.78 4.83
N ILE A 138 0.77 -1.58 4.34
CA ILE A 138 1.00 -1.81 2.92
C ILE A 138 0.53 -3.24 2.57
N LEU A 139 -0.54 -3.37 1.80
CA LEU A 139 -0.96 -4.65 1.26
C LEU A 139 -0.05 -5.07 0.11
N ASP A 140 0.78 -6.08 0.34
CA ASP A 140 1.68 -6.63 -0.68
C ASP A 140 0.95 -7.72 -1.48
N ALA A 141 0.20 -7.29 -2.49
CA ALA A 141 -0.66 -8.12 -3.34
C ALA A 141 -0.26 -8.20 -4.82
N LYS A 142 0.71 -7.38 -5.24
CA LYS A 142 1.27 -7.27 -6.60
C LYS A 142 0.20 -7.36 -7.72
N ARG A 143 -0.92 -6.65 -7.56
CA ARG A 143 -2.09 -6.76 -8.46
C ARG A 143 -1.74 -6.33 -9.89
N ALA A 144 -2.28 -7.06 -10.87
CA ALA A 144 -1.85 -6.99 -12.27
C ALA A 144 -3.01 -7.37 -13.21
N ASP A 145 -4.02 -6.52 -13.33
CA ASP A 145 -5.17 -6.72 -14.24
C ASP A 145 -5.47 -5.45 -15.05
N ILE A 146 -6.44 -5.49 -15.97
CA ILE A 146 -6.90 -4.32 -16.73
C ILE A 146 -7.78 -3.40 -15.87
N GLY A 147 -7.95 -2.14 -16.28
CA GLY A 147 -8.56 -1.08 -15.45
C GLY A 147 -9.90 -1.46 -14.81
N ASN A 148 -10.84 -2.05 -15.56
CA ASN A 148 -12.14 -2.40 -14.99
C ASN A 148 -12.08 -3.51 -13.93
N THR A 149 -11.16 -4.47 -14.07
CA THR A 149 -10.99 -5.58 -13.12
C THR A 149 -10.21 -5.14 -11.87
N ASN A 150 -9.35 -4.12 -12.00
CA ASN A 150 -8.62 -3.56 -10.86
C ASN A 150 -9.51 -2.69 -9.95
N LYS A 151 -10.66 -2.20 -10.39
CA LYS A 151 -11.59 -1.42 -9.54
C LYS A 151 -12.02 -2.21 -8.29
N PRO A 152 -12.57 -3.44 -8.41
CA PRO A 152 -12.82 -4.29 -7.23
C PRO A 152 -11.59 -4.55 -6.37
N SER A 153 -10.41 -4.69 -6.98
CA SER A 153 -9.15 -4.89 -6.22
C SER A 153 -8.78 -3.65 -5.39
N ALA A 154 -8.96 -2.45 -5.93
CA ALA A 154 -8.77 -1.20 -5.20
C ALA A 154 -9.78 -1.06 -4.07
N THR A 155 -11.06 -1.37 -4.32
CA THR A 155 -12.11 -1.38 -3.29
C THR A 155 -11.81 -2.40 -2.19
N PHE A 156 -11.39 -3.60 -2.56
CA PHE A 156 -11.00 -4.62 -1.59
C PHE A 156 -9.85 -4.15 -0.70
N ALA A 157 -8.80 -3.56 -1.28
CA ALA A 157 -7.63 -3.13 -0.54
C ALA A 157 -7.90 -1.91 0.35
N PHE A 158 -8.53 -0.87 -0.18
CA PHE A 158 -8.66 0.41 0.50
C PHE A 158 -9.96 0.56 1.28
N ASP A 159 -11.08 0.05 0.75
CA ASP A 159 -12.40 0.27 1.34
C ASP A 159 -12.78 -0.86 2.30
N LEU A 160 -12.50 -2.13 1.93
CA LEU A 160 -12.84 -3.29 2.76
C LEU A 160 -11.76 -3.61 3.79
N LEU A 161 -10.52 -3.84 3.35
CA LEU A 161 -9.41 -4.12 4.26
C LEU A 161 -8.93 -2.87 5.00
N GLY A 162 -9.04 -1.70 4.37
CA GLY A 162 -8.51 -0.48 4.96
C GLY A 162 -6.99 -0.42 4.98
N ALA A 163 -6.32 -1.04 4.01
CA ALA A 163 -4.89 -0.84 3.81
C ALA A 163 -4.62 0.61 3.39
N ASP A 164 -3.50 1.18 3.82
CA ASP A 164 -3.12 2.54 3.45
C ASP A 164 -2.43 2.57 2.08
N ALA A 165 -1.77 1.47 1.69
CA ALA A 165 -1.16 1.32 0.39
C ALA A 165 -1.27 -0.10 -0.18
N ILE A 166 -1.04 -0.25 -1.48
CA ILE A 166 -0.99 -1.54 -2.17
C ILE A 166 0.18 -1.60 -3.16
N THR A 167 0.78 -2.77 -3.34
CA THR A 167 1.74 -3.03 -4.43
C THR A 167 1.04 -3.44 -5.73
N VAL A 168 1.48 -2.92 -6.87
CA VAL A 168 0.90 -3.21 -8.20
C VAL A 168 1.97 -3.52 -9.25
N HIS A 169 1.60 -4.33 -10.25
CA HIS A 169 2.46 -4.67 -11.38
C HIS A 169 2.16 -3.76 -12.58
N PRO A 170 3.16 -3.09 -13.18
CA PRO A 170 2.95 -2.06 -14.20
C PRO A 170 2.86 -2.57 -15.63
N TYR A 171 2.99 -3.88 -15.86
CA TYR A 171 3.14 -4.46 -17.19
C TYR A 171 1.99 -4.14 -18.16
N LEU A 172 0.77 -3.96 -17.64
CA LEU A 172 -0.41 -3.64 -18.44
C LEU A 172 -0.60 -2.12 -18.65
N GLY A 173 0.40 -1.29 -18.30
CA GLY A 173 0.39 0.14 -18.53
C GLY A 173 -0.27 0.95 -17.41
N ALA A 174 -0.27 2.28 -17.60
CA ALA A 174 -0.77 3.23 -16.60
C ALA A 174 -2.31 3.21 -16.48
N GLU A 175 -3.03 2.95 -17.57
CA GLU A 175 -4.50 2.82 -17.57
C GLU A 175 -4.94 1.71 -16.62
N ALA A 176 -4.30 0.54 -16.72
CA ALA A 176 -4.56 -0.60 -15.85
C ALA A 176 -4.38 -0.25 -14.36
N MET A 177 -3.37 0.56 -14.02
CA MET A 177 -3.10 0.97 -12.64
C MET A 177 -3.95 2.15 -12.15
N SER A 178 -4.67 2.84 -13.05
CA SER A 178 -5.45 4.04 -12.71
C SER A 178 -6.46 3.88 -11.57
N PRO A 179 -7.11 2.70 -11.32
CA PRO A 179 -8.00 2.55 -10.18
C PRO A 179 -7.30 2.66 -8.83
N PHE A 180 -6.01 2.34 -8.76
CA PHE A 180 -5.20 2.52 -7.55
C PHE A 180 -4.60 3.92 -7.49
N LEU A 181 -4.06 4.42 -8.60
CA LEU A 181 -3.44 5.75 -8.69
C LEU A 181 -4.45 6.89 -8.45
N GLY A 182 -5.73 6.67 -8.72
CA GLY A 182 -6.79 7.64 -8.47
C GLY A 182 -7.22 7.76 -6.99
N ARG A 183 -6.62 6.99 -6.08
CA ARG A 183 -6.90 7.02 -4.64
C ARG A 183 -5.87 7.92 -3.95
N GLU A 184 -6.14 9.23 -3.95
CA GLU A 184 -5.15 10.27 -3.59
C GLU A 184 -4.59 10.15 -2.16
N ASP A 185 -5.41 9.68 -1.22
CA ASP A 185 -5.00 9.49 0.18
C ASP A 185 -4.24 8.17 0.42
N ASN A 186 -4.25 7.27 -0.55
CA ASN A 186 -3.63 5.94 -0.48
C ASN A 186 -2.30 5.87 -1.26
N GLY A 187 -1.45 4.93 -0.87
CA GLY A 187 -0.21 4.63 -1.58
C GLY A 187 -0.38 3.58 -2.67
N THR A 188 0.19 3.83 -3.85
CA THR A 188 0.38 2.81 -4.88
C THR A 188 1.87 2.56 -5.10
N ILE A 189 2.35 1.39 -4.70
CA ILE A 189 3.76 0.99 -4.82
C ILE A 189 3.92 0.17 -6.09
N VAL A 190 4.47 0.80 -7.12
CA VAL A 190 4.67 0.16 -8.43
C VAL A 190 5.93 -0.70 -8.41
N LEU A 191 5.83 -1.95 -8.88
CA LEU A 191 6.99 -2.82 -9.04
C LEU A 191 7.92 -2.26 -10.12
N CYS A 192 9.19 -2.00 -9.76
CA CYS A 192 10.21 -1.53 -10.69
C CYS A 192 11.28 -2.61 -10.94
N ARG A 193 12.07 -2.91 -9.91
CA ARG A 193 13.12 -3.93 -9.93
C ARG A 193 12.93 -4.88 -8.75
N THR A 194 12.86 -6.18 -9.03
CA THR A 194 12.69 -7.21 -7.99
C THR A 194 14.03 -7.90 -7.69
N SER A 195 14.16 -8.45 -6.49
CA SER A 195 15.41 -9.04 -5.99
C SER A 195 15.58 -10.52 -6.32
N ASN A 196 14.59 -11.16 -6.92
CA ASN A 196 14.65 -12.57 -7.28
C ASN A 196 15.64 -12.80 -8.43
N MET A 197 16.19 -14.01 -8.50
CA MET A 197 17.18 -14.39 -9.53
C MET A 197 16.69 -14.13 -10.96
N GLY A 198 15.38 -14.33 -11.21
CA GLY A 198 14.76 -14.11 -12.53
C GLY A 198 14.43 -12.65 -12.86
N GLY A 199 14.68 -11.67 -11.97
CA GLY A 199 14.34 -10.27 -12.24
C GLY A 199 14.98 -9.73 -13.52
N GLY A 200 16.24 -10.10 -13.77
CA GLY A 200 16.99 -9.68 -14.96
C GLY A 200 16.54 -10.33 -16.28
N GLU A 201 15.63 -11.32 -16.25
CA GLU A 201 15.12 -11.95 -17.48
C GLU A 201 14.42 -10.93 -18.39
N PHE A 202 13.69 -10.00 -17.79
CA PHE A 202 12.97 -8.92 -18.46
C PHE A 202 13.38 -7.52 -17.98
N GLN A 203 13.62 -7.31 -16.68
CA GLN A 203 13.76 -5.96 -16.10
C GLN A 203 15.10 -5.29 -16.46
N ASP A 204 16.11 -6.07 -16.82
CA ASP A 204 17.44 -5.58 -17.21
C ASP A 204 17.59 -5.47 -18.75
N ARG A 205 16.53 -5.73 -19.52
CA ARG A 205 16.58 -5.63 -20.99
C ARG A 205 16.64 -4.18 -21.43
N LEU A 206 17.60 -3.87 -22.30
CA LEU A 206 17.62 -2.59 -22.99
C LEU A 206 16.40 -2.50 -23.92
N VAL A 207 15.64 -1.42 -23.76
CA VAL A 207 14.52 -1.09 -24.64
C VAL A 207 14.89 0.11 -25.50
N TYR A 208 14.57 0.05 -26.78
CA TYR A 208 14.69 1.19 -27.68
C TYR A 208 13.41 2.02 -27.62
N VAL A 209 13.56 3.31 -27.42
CA VAL A 209 12.47 4.28 -27.48
C VAL A 209 12.74 5.19 -28.66
N GLU A 210 11.84 5.19 -29.64
CA GLU A 210 11.93 6.12 -30.75
C GLU A 210 11.53 7.52 -30.27
N TRP A 211 12.42 8.48 -30.53
CA TRP A 211 12.15 9.90 -30.35
C TRP A 211 11.60 10.44 -31.65
N ASN A 212 10.43 11.09 -31.63
CA ASN A 212 9.94 11.78 -32.81
C ASN A 212 10.56 13.18 -32.94
N GLU A 213 10.42 13.78 -34.12
CA GLU A 213 11.05 15.05 -34.50
C GLU A 213 10.60 16.27 -33.66
N LEU A 214 9.59 16.12 -32.79
CA LEU A 214 9.09 17.18 -31.89
C LEU A 214 9.80 17.20 -30.54
N GLY A 215 10.72 16.27 -30.27
CA GLY A 215 11.40 16.18 -28.96
C GLY A 215 10.48 15.68 -27.84
N ASP A 216 9.26 15.27 -28.19
CA ASP A 216 8.37 14.57 -27.29
C ASP A 216 8.69 13.09 -27.35
N LEU A 217 8.97 12.53 -26.18
CA LEU A 217 9.15 11.09 -26.04
C LEU A 217 7.77 10.46 -26.23
N VAL A 218 7.44 10.04 -27.46
CA VAL A 218 6.24 9.26 -27.75
C VAL A 218 6.47 7.85 -27.23
N SER A 219 6.22 7.65 -25.94
CA SER A 219 6.00 6.32 -25.42
C SER A 219 4.52 6.16 -25.17
N GLU A 220 3.84 5.46 -26.05
CA GLU A 220 2.45 5.11 -25.76
C GLU A 220 2.33 4.01 -24.72
N ASP A 221 3.33 3.14 -24.46
CA ASP A 221 3.08 2.14 -23.40
C ASP A 221 4.24 1.51 -22.61
N ILE A 222 5.52 1.61 -23.01
CA ILE A 222 6.59 0.87 -22.30
C ILE A 222 7.59 1.77 -21.55
N SER A 223 7.72 3.05 -21.91
CA SER A 223 8.74 3.93 -21.29
C SER A 223 8.27 4.65 -20.01
N THR A 224 6.97 4.66 -19.72
CA THR A 224 6.44 5.24 -18.48
C THR A 224 6.97 4.51 -17.25
N LEU A 225 7.35 3.24 -17.40
CA LEU A 225 8.04 2.47 -16.37
C LEU A 225 9.41 3.02 -15.98
N ALA A 226 10.20 3.48 -16.96
CA ALA A 226 11.50 4.07 -16.69
C ALA A 226 11.39 5.51 -16.13
N LYS A 227 10.34 6.26 -16.49
CA LYS A 227 10.09 7.62 -15.97
C LYS A 227 9.37 7.68 -14.62
N VAL A 228 8.61 6.64 -14.27
CA VAL A 228 7.94 6.52 -12.95
C VAL A 228 8.91 5.95 -11.91
N CYS A 229 9.89 5.14 -12.34
CA CYS A 229 10.89 4.53 -11.47
C CYS A 229 12.27 5.23 -11.47
N GLY A 230 12.42 6.36 -12.18
CA GLY A 230 13.69 7.09 -12.35
C GLY A 230 13.56 8.60 -12.23
#